data_AF-A0A392RYY4-F1
#
_entry.id   AF-A0A392RYY4-F1
#
_cell.length_a   1.000
_cell.length_b   1.000
_cell.length_c   1.000
_cell.angle_alpha   90.00
_cell.angle_beta   90.00
_cell.angle_gamma   90.00
#
_symmetry.space_group_name_H-M   'P 1'
#
loop_
_entity.id
_entity.type
_entity.pdbx_description
1 polymer ?
#
loop_
_entity_poly.entity_id
_entity_poly.type
_entity_poly.pdbx_seq_one_letter_code
_entity_poly.pdbx_strand_id
1 'polypeptide(L)'
;MMTPTLLDVAAITGLKPTGGPYDPNNASKNISLTITKDAYSKYVAEQQGPEGEEVSDVEHVAFLTLWLSHFIFCSKSLQVAKKFVPMAIQIHEGCQFGLGRL
;
A
#
# COMPACT_ATOMS: atom_id res chain seq x y z
N MET A 1 5.63 -30.68 6.16
CA MET A 1 4.96 -29.47 5.66
C MET A 1 5.82 -28.29 6.06
N MET A 2 6.42 -27.54 5.13
CA MET A 2 7.04 -26.27 5.47
C MET A 2 5.94 -25.21 5.55
N THR A 3 5.73 -24.66 6.73
CA THR A 3 4.82 -23.53 6.96
C THR A 3 5.63 -22.25 6.85
N PRO A 4 5.18 -21.26 6.07
CA PRO A 4 5.86 -19.96 6.00
C PRO A 4 5.90 -19.33 7.39
N THR A 5 7.08 -18.86 7.77
CA THR A 5 7.31 -18.14 9.02
C THR A 5 6.97 -16.67 8.86
N LEU A 6 6.86 -15.95 9.99
CA LEU A 6 6.65 -14.51 9.98
C LEU A 6 7.77 -13.75 9.23
N LEU A 7 8.99 -14.28 9.27
CA LEU A 7 10.13 -13.73 8.52
C LEU A 7 9.99 -13.95 7.01
N ASP A 8 9.44 -15.08 6.59
CA ASP A 8 9.17 -15.33 5.16
C ASP A 8 8.11 -14.33 4.64
N VAL A 9 7.06 -14.08 5.42
CA VAL A 9 6.03 -13.07 5.09
C VAL A 9 6.62 -11.66 5.04
N ALA A 10 7.48 -11.32 6.00
CA ALA A 10 8.17 -10.02 6.02
C ALA A 10 9.11 -9.84 4.83
N ALA A 11 9.81 -10.89 4.40
CA ALA A 11 10.69 -10.85 3.24
C ALA A 11 9.92 -10.68 1.93
N ILE A 12 8.75 -11.33 1.80
CA ILE A 12 7.91 -11.22 0.59
C ILE A 12 7.21 -9.87 0.51
N THR A 13 6.68 -9.39 1.64
CA THR A 13 5.91 -8.14 1.67
C THR A 13 6.78 -6.91 1.86
N GLY A 14 8.01 -7.05 2.36
CA GLY A 14 8.84 -5.92 2.78
C GLY A 14 8.30 -5.20 4.03
N LEU A 15 7.20 -5.66 4.62
CA LEU A 15 6.58 -5.05 5.78
C LEU A 15 7.16 -5.66 7.05
N LYS A 16 7.56 -4.80 7.98
CA LYS A 16 8.21 -5.25 9.20
C LYS A 16 7.18 -5.88 10.14
N PRO A 17 7.45 -7.09 10.68
CA PRO A 17 6.54 -7.72 11.62
C PRO A 17 6.54 -7.01 12.98
N THR A 18 7.65 -6.32 13.29
CA THR A 18 7.90 -5.60 14.54
C THR A 18 8.01 -4.11 14.29
N GLY A 19 7.41 -3.32 15.17
CA GLY A 19 7.49 -1.86 15.09
C GLY A 19 6.51 -1.19 16.06
N GLY A 20 6.51 0.14 16.03
CA GLY A 20 5.49 0.92 16.73
C GLY A 20 4.10 0.72 16.12
N PRO A 21 3.04 1.14 16.84
CA PRO A 21 1.68 1.09 16.32
C PRO A 21 1.55 2.00 15.08
N TYR A 22 0.78 1.54 14.09
CA TYR A 22 0.40 2.36 12.95
C TYR A 22 -0.56 3.47 13.38
N ASP A 23 -0.23 4.73 13.06
CA ASP A 23 -1.11 5.89 13.24
C ASP A 23 -1.39 6.54 11.87
N PRO A 24 -2.63 6.49 11.35
CA PRO A 24 -2.97 7.06 10.06
C PRO A 24 -2.79 8.60 9.99
N ASN A 25 -2.74 9.29 11.13
CA ASN A 25 -2.57 10.75 11.17
C ASN A 25 -1.14 11.20 10.93
N ASN A 26 -0.17 10.29 11.01
CA ASN A 26 1.24 10.58 10.75
C ASN A 26 1.57 10.66 9.26
N ALA A 27 0.62 10.31 8.38
CA ALA A 27 0.84 10.41 6.94
C ALA A 27 1.02 11.88 6.53
N SER A 28 2.09 12.17 5.79
CA SER A 28 2.27 13.48 5.19
C SER A 28 1.15 13.82 4.22
N LYS A 29 0.80 15.10 4.16
CA LYS A 29 -0.22 15.63 3.24
C LYS A 29 0.39 16.12 1.91
N ASN A 30 1.67 15.85 1.67
CA ASN A 30 2.37 16.31 0.48
C ASN A 30 1.86 15.58 -0.78
N ILE A 31 1.57 14.28 -0.66
CA ILE A 31 1.08 13.46 -1.78
C ILE A 31 -0.44 13.31 -1.67
N SER A 32 -1.18 13.97 -2.56
CA SER A 32 -2.64 13.84 -2.63
C SER A 32 -3.06 12.86 -3.73
N LEU A 33 -3.52 11.68 -3.33
CA LEU A 33 -4.14 10.72 -4.25
C LEU A 33 -5.65 10.94 -4.34
N THR A 34 -6.11 11.33 -5.53
CA THR A 34 -7.55 11.43 -5.81
C THR A 34 -8.02 10.15 -6.48
N ILE A 35 -8.83 9.36 -5.76
CA ILE A 35 -9.40 8.11 -6.26
C ILE A 35 -10.84 8.38 -6.71
N THR A 36 -11.04 8.54 -8.02
CA THR A 36 -12.38 8.73 -8.61
C THR A 36 -13.05 7.40 -8.89
N LYS A 37 -12.32 6.46 -9.53
CA LYS A 37 -12.78 5.10 -9.79
C LYS A 37 -12.10 4.14 -8.83
N ASP A 38 -12.90 3.39 -8.10
CA ASP A 38 -12.43 2.49 -7.05
C ASP A 38 -12.25 1.05 -7.54
N ALA A 39 -12.98 0.60 -8.57
CA ALA A 39 -12.80 -0.73 -9.14
C ALA A 39 -11.38 -0.96 -9.69
N TYR A 40 -10.73 -2.08 -9.32
CA TYR A 40 -9.30 -2.33 -9.61
C TYR A 40 -8.88 -2.06 -11.06
N SER A 41 -9.59 -2.61 -12.05
CA SER A 41 -9.21 -2.43 -13.46
C SER A 41 -9.30 -0.97 -13.91
N LYS A 42 -10.30 -0.24 -13.40
CA LYS A 42 -10.48 1.18 -13.72
C LYS A 42 -9.49 2.06 -12.98
N TYR A 43 -9.12 1.66 -11.76
CA TYR A 43 -8.13 2.34 -10.94
C TYR A 43 -6.75 2.30 -11.58
N VAL A 44 -6.29 1.12 -12.01
CA VAL A 44 -4.99 0.98 -12.68
C VAL A 44 -4.94 1.86 -13.93
N ALA A 45 -5.97 1.82 -14.77
CA ALA A 45 -6.03 2.65 -15.98
C ALA A 45 -6.12 4.17 -15.70
N GLU A 46 -6.57 4.58 -14.51
CA GLU A 46 -6.66 6.01 -14.13
C GLU A 46 -5.35 6.52 -13.53
N GLN A 47 -4.65 5.68 -12.77
CA GLN A 47 -3.43 6.05 -12.04
C GLN A 47 -2.13 5.71 -12.79
N GLN A 48 -2.22 4.94 -13.87
CA GLN A 48 -1.08 4.65 -14.74
C GLN A 48 -0.74 5.89 -15.57
N GLY A 49 0.47 6.41 -15.36
CA GLY A 49 1.07 7.46 -16.16
C GLY A 49 1.53 6.98 -17.54
N PRO A 50 2.09 7.90 -18.34
CA PRO A 50 2.51 7.61 -19.70
C PRO A 50 3.61 6.53 -19.75
N GLU A 51 3.52 5.66 -20.76
CA GLU A 51 4.52 4.60 -20.96
C GLU A 51 5.90 5.21 -21.27
N GLY A 52 6.91 4.85 -20.47
CA GLY A 52 8.30 5.25 -20.68
C GLY A 52 8.79 6.43 -19.83
N GLU A 53 7.93 7.03 -19.01
CA GLU A 53 8.36 7.99 -17.99
C GLU A 53 8.78 7.30 -16.68
N GLU A 54 9.55 8.02 -15.86
CA GLU A 54 9.89 7.57 -14.51
C GLU A 54 8.65 7.59 -13.62
N VAL A 55 8.55 6.60 -12.72
CA VAL A 55 7.40 6.45 -11.82
C VAL A 55 7.35 7.64 -10.86
N SER A 56 6.27 8.41 -10.93
CA SER A 56 6.00 9.53 -10.03
C SER A 56 5.70 9.04 -8.61
N ASP A 57 5.98 9.87 -7.61
CA ASP A 57 5.62 9.60 -6.20
C ASP A 57 4.13 9.28 -6.06
N VAL A 58 3.28 9.97 -6.82
CA VAL A 58 1.82 9.74 -6.83
C VAL A 58 1.51 8.34 -7.35
N GLU A 59 2.11 7.93 -8.46
CA GLU A 59 1.92 6.59 -9.03
C GLU A 59 2.42 5.49 -8.09
N HIS A 60 3.55 5.73 -7.42
CA HIS A 60 4.10 4.80 -6.46
C HIS A 60 3.14 4.62 -5.27
N VAL A 61 2.59 5.70 -4.71
CA VAL A 61 1.59 5.59 -3.63
C VAL A 61 0.29 4.96 -4.14
N ALA A 62 -0.12 5.21 -5.39
CA ALA A 62 -1.28 4.58 -5.99
C ALA A 62 -1.11 3.05 -6.10
N PHE A 63 0.06 2.62 -6.59
CA PHE A 63 0.45 1.23 -6.64
C PHE A 63 0.44 0.58 -5.26
N LEU A 64 1.06 1.22 -4.25
CA LEU A 64 1.07 0.72 -2.88
C LEU A 64 -0.35 0.58 -2.31
N THR A 65 -1.24 1.53 -2.60
CA THR A 65 -2.64 1.47 -2.15
C THR A 65 -3.38 0.28 -2.75
N LEU A 66 -3.17 0.01 -4.05
CA LEU A 66 -3.71 -1.17 -4.72
C LEU A 66 -3.11 -2.46 -4.16
N TRP A 67 -1.79 -2.50 -3.97
CA TRP A 67 -1.08 -3.66 -3.46
C TRP A 67 -1.52 -4.03 -2.03
N LEU A 68 -1.66 -3.04 -1.14
CA LEU A 68 -2.21 -3.23 0.20
C LEU A 68 -3.65 -3.76 0.17
N SER A 69 -4.49 -3.20 -0.72
CA SER A 69 -5.90 -3.59 -0.82
C SER A 69 -6.08 -5.02 -1.33
N HIS A 70 -5.32 -5.39 -2.37
CA HIS A 70 -5.53 -6.61 -3.14
C HIS A 70 -4.71 -7.79 -2.64
N PHE A 71 -3.43 -7.60 -2.33
CA PHE A 71 -2.49 -8.69 -2.01
C PHE A 71 -2.19 -8.84 -0.53
N ILE A 72 -2.18 -7.75 0.25
CA ILE A 72 -1.83 -7.81 1.68
C ILE A 72 -3.07 -8.04 2.55
N PHE A 73 -4.05 -7.14 2.50
CA PHE A 73 -5.26 -7.25 3.30
C PHE A 73 -6.37 -8.04 2.62
N CYS A 74 -6.20 -8.36 1.33
CA CYS A 74 -7.11 -9.19 0.53
C CYS A 74 -8.57 -8.82 0.75
N SER A 75 -8.90 -7.53 0.58
CA SER A 75 -10.26 -7.03 0.76
C SER A 75 -11.22 -7.81 -0.15
N LYS A 76 -12.36 -8.28 0.39
CA LYS A 76 -13.38 -9.00 -0.39
C LYS A 76 -14.06 -8.14 -1.46
N SER A 77 -13.84 -6.82 -1.44
CA SER A 77 -14.34 -5.90 -2.46
C SER A 77 -13.45 -5.91 -3.70
N LEU A 78 -14.06 -5.76 -4.89
CA LEU A 78 -13.37 -5.53 -6.16
C LEU A 78 -12.85 -4.08 -6.30
N GLN A 79 -12.80 -3.34 -5.19
CA GLN A 79 -12.45 -1.93 -5.14
C GLN A 79 -11.23 -1.69 -4.25
N VAL A 80 -10.38 -0.75 -4.69
CA VAL A 80 -9.27 -0.20 -3.92
C VAL A 80 -9.83 0.58 -2.73
N ALA A 81 -9.40 0.22 -1.54
CA ALA A 81 -9.95 0.81 -0.33
C ALA A 81 -9.18 2.09 0.03
N LYS A 82 -9.85 3.24 -0.11
CA LYS A 82 -9.29 4.58 0.18
C LYS A 82 -8.69 4.71 1.59
N LYS A 83 -9.17 3.90 2.54
CA LYS A 83 -8.64 3.83 3.90
C LYS A 83 -7.16 3.44 3.99
N PHE A 84 -6.60 2.82 2.96
CA PHE A 84 -5.19 2.42 2.93
C PHE A 84 -4.27 3.49 2.31
N VAL A 85 -4.82 4.60 1.80
CA VAL A 85 -4.00 5.70 1.25
C VAL A 85 -3.01 6.26 2.26
N PRO A 86 -3.39 6.59 3.52
CA PRO A 86 -2.41 7.08 4.51
C PRO A 86 -1.31 6.06 4.82
N MET A 87 -1.65 4.77 4.77
CA MET A 87 -0.68 3.68 4.98
C MET A 87 0.31 3.60 3.81
N ALA A 88 -0.17 3.73 2.57
CA ALA A 88 0.66 3.76 1.38
C ALA A 88 1.62 4.96 1.38
N ILE A 89 1.16 6.14 1.80
CA ILE A 89 2.00 7.34 1.93
C ILE A 89 3.12 7.09 2.93
N GLN A 90 2.79 6.58 4.13
CA GLN A 90 3.82 6.31 5.14
C GLN A 90 4.84 5.26 4.68
N ILE A 91 4.42 4.23 3.94
CA ILE A 91 5.35 3.25 3.37
C ILE A 91 6.26 3.89 2.32
N HIS A 92 5.69 4.74 1.45
CA HIS A 92 6.46 5.50 0.46
C HIS A 92 7.51 6.41 1.13
N GLU A 93 7.17 7.03 2.25
CA GLU A 93 8.09 7.87 3.05
C GLU A 93 9.11 7.05 3.87
N GLY A 94 9.06 5.72 3.80
CA GLY A 94 9.97 4.83 4.53
C GLY A 94 9.64 4.66 6.00
N CYS A 95 8.44 5.07 6.46
CA CYS A 95 8.00 4.82 7.83
C CYS A 95 7.86 3.32 8.09
N GLN A 96 8.43 2.86 9.21
CA GLN A 96 8.32 1.47 9.65
C GLN A 96 7.34 1.38 10.82
N PHE A 97 6.20 0.73 10.59
CA PHE A 97 5.24 0.35 11.64
C PHE A 97 5.03 -1.16 11.65
N GLY A 98 4.76 -1.72 12.82
CA GLY A 98 4.56 -3.15 12.98
C GLY A 98 3.17 -3.57 12.52
N LEU A 99 3.08 -4.53 11.59
CA LEU A 99 1.80 -5.11 11.18
C LEU A 99 1.35 -6.29 12.06
N GLY A 100 2.24 -6.82 12.89
CA GLY A 100 1.96 -7.90 13.82
C GLY A 100 2.04 -7.44 15.27
N ARG A 101 1.24 -8.07 16.14
CA ARG A 101 1.60 -8.18 17.55
C ARG A 101 2.51 -9.41 17.67
N LEU A 102 3.75 -9.20 18.09
CA LEU A 102 4.57 -10.29 18.65
C LEU A 102 4.11 -10.58 20.07
#